data_AF-A0AAI9NFW8-F1
#
_entry.id   AF-A0AAI9NFW8-F1
#
_cell.length_a   1.000
_cell.length_b   1.000
_cell.length_c   1.000
_cell.angle_alpha   90.00
_cell.angle_beta   90.00
_cell.angle_gamma   90.00
#
_symmetry.space_group_name_H-M   'P 1'
#
loop_
_entity.id
_entity.type
_entity.pdbx_description
1 polymer ?
#
loop_
_entity_poly.entity_id
_entity_poly.type
_entity_poly.pdbx_seq_one_letter_code
_entity_poly.pdbx_strand_id
1 'polypeptide(L)'
;MSIPTSRLAAVQAPPQDIAPQTLRDRMPAVLPVMDVVPAAMDWPPFAVVDLLGATLLATGSERDVYQHPGNAALLIKIVNRARINEPGRRRPWHKKFHREDAHRVFITELIEYISTTVQLRQADGNTLLARIAGLALTSAGLGLVVEKIVDAEGKAAPTLAQVVSTQGFGPQLREQLRAFFLALIEAHVIFNDVSARNIVVGRNATGQDGLFLVDGFGPKQLLPLYAWSKTLNRRRLLRKYEDMVRKLARLGDRLARQAGQPLPGDGARPPR
;
A
#
# COMPACT_ATOMS: atom_id res chain seq x y z
N MET A 1 68.50 -13.67 43.31
CA MET A 1 67.56 -13.41 42.19
C MET A 1 66.67 -14.62 42.07
N SER A 2 65.49 -14.55 42.68
CA SER A 2 64.49 -15.63 42.69
C SER A 2 63.12 -14.97 42.52
N ILE A 3 62.40 -15.37 41.48
CA ILE A 3 61.07 -14.86 41.14
C ILE A 3 60.05 -15.67 41.94
N PRO A 4 59.10 -15.06 42.67
CA PRO A 4 57.93 -15.76 43.17
C PRO A 4 56.68 -15.47 42.32
N THR A 5 55.99 -16.56 42.05
CA THR A 5 54.66 -16.71 41.44
C THR A 5 53.59 -15.94 42.21
N SER A 6 52.72 -15.17 41.55
CA SER A 6 51.35 -14.93 42.04
C SER A 6 50.40 -14.27 41.02
N ARG A 7 49.15 -14.79 41.05
CA ARG A 7 47.85 -14.23 40.63
C ARG A 7 47.45 -14.21 39.14
N LEU A 8 46.76 -15.30 38.77
CA LEU A 8 45.56 -15.26 37.92
C LEU A 8 44.38 -14.60 38.68
N ALA A 9 43.73 -13.60 38.06
CA ALA A 9 42.33 -13.16 38.22
C ALA A 9 42.14 -11.90 37.35
N ALA A 10 41.08 -11.64 36.60
CA ALA A 10 39.86 -12.35 36.25
C ALA A 10 39.41 -11.75 34.90
N VAL A 11 39.06 -12.60 33.92
CA VAL A 11 38.41 -12.17 32.68
C VAL A 11 36.96 -11.87 33.02
N GLN A 12 36.54 -10.64 32.75
CA GLN A 12 35.18 -10.15 32.96
C GLN A 12 34.22 -10.93 32.05
N ALA A 13 33.24 -11.58 32.67
CA ALA A 13 32.20 -12.35 31.98
C ALA A 13 31.40 -11.43 31.02
N PRO A 14 30.91 -11.95 29.88
CA PRO A 14 30.05 -11.19 28.99
C PRO A 14 28.72 -10.84 29.67
N PRO A 15 28.07 -9.73 29.30
CA PRO A 15 26.78 -9.35 29.85
C PRO A 15 25.74 -10.44 29.58
N GLN A 16 24.99 -10.77 30.63
CA GLN A 16 24.01 -11.84 30.66
C GLN A 16 22.86 -11.58 29.67
N ASP A 17 22.41 -12.70 29.11
CA ASP A 17 21.21 -12.94 28.29
C ASP A 17 20.15 -11.83 28.33
N ILE A 18 19.99 -11.16 27.18
CA ILE A 18 18.73 -10.50 26.84
C ILE A 18 17.74 -11.62 26.54
N ALA A 19 16.96 -12.01 27.54
CA ALA A 19 15.87 -12.95 27.39
C ALA A 19 14.96 -12.53 26.22
N PRO A 20 14.48 -13.47 25.38
CA PRO A 20 13.52 -13.15 24.34
C PRO A 20 12.22 -12.69 25.01
N GLN A 21 11.98 -11.37 25.04
CA GLN A 21 10.71 -10.79 25.45
C GLN A 21 9.61 -11.44 24.62
N THR A 22 8.80 -12.27 25.28
CA THR A 22 7.78 -13.07 24.62
C THR A 22 6.72 -12.16 23.99
N LEU A 23 6.15 -12.62 22.87
CA LEU A 23 5.15 -11.93 22.05
C LEU A 23 3.91 -11.45 22.83
N ARG A 24 3.69 -11.94 24.06
CA ARG A 24 2.54 -11.62 24.93
C ARG A 24 2.60 -10.22 25.55
N ASP A 25 3.78 -9.67 25.84
CA ASP A 25 3.89 -8.41 26.61
C ASP A 25 3.77 -7.14 25.75
N ARG A 26 3.50 -7.26 24.45
CA ARG A 26 3.35 -6.12 23.53
C ARG A 26 1.99 -6.03 22.84
N MET A 27 1.00 -6.78 23.32
CA MET A 27 -0.40 -6.52 22.98
C MET A 27 -1.00 -5.73 24.13
N PRO A 28 -1.68 -4.58 23.89
CA PRO A 28 -2.53 -4.03 24.93
C PRO A 28 -3.52 -5.12 25.33
N ALA A 29 -3.61 -5.41 26.63
CA ALA A 29 -4.46 -6.49 27.17
C ALA A 29 -5.95 -6.32 26.82
N VAL A 30 -6.32 -5.13 26.33
CA VAL A 30 -7.65 -4.75 25.90
C VAL A 30 -7.47 -3.98 24.59
N LEU A 31 -8.02 -4.49 23.48
CA LEU A 31 -8.18 -3.68 22.26
C LEU A 31 -9.03 -2.47 22.65
N PRO A 32 -8.65 -1.23 22.28
CA PRO A 32 -9.47 -0.06 22.57
C PRO A 32 -10.90 -0.31 22.11
N VAL A 33 -11.87 0.05 22.96
CA VAL A 33 -13.28 -0.04 22.63
C VAL A 33 -13.49 0.82 21.39
N MET A 34 -13.64 0.17 20.24
CA MET A 34 -13.93 0.84 18.99
C MET A 34 -15.34 1.41 19.10
N ASP A 35 -15.55 2.64 18.63
CA ASP A 35 -16.90 3.19 18.47
C ASP A 35 -17.66 2.26 17.51
N VAL A 36 -18.54 1.44 18.07
CA VAL A 36 -19.36 0.49 17.31
C VAL A 36 -20.45 1.29 16.61
N VAL A 37 -20.21 1.62 15.35
CA VAL A 37 -21.25 2.15 14.47
C VAL A 37 -22.27 1.04 14.23
N PRO A 38 -23.59 1.31 14.34
CA PRO A 38 -24.61 0.32 14.03
C PRO A 38 -24.43 -0.24 12.62
N ALA A 39 -24.75 -1.53 12.46
CA ALA A 39 -24.62 -2.27 11.20
C ALA A 39 -25.64 -1.79 10.15
N ALA A 40 -25.47 -0.58 9.63
CA ALA A 40 -26.15 -0.13 8.41
C ALA A 40 -25.28 -0.55 7.22
N MET A 41 -25.21 -1.85 6.97
CA MET A 41 -24.80 -2.33 5.67
C MET A 41 -26.06 -2.33 4.82
N ASP A 42 -26.32 -1.24 4.09
CA ASP A 42 -27.49 -1.04 3.22
C ASP A 42 -27.51 -1.99 2.00
N TRP A 43 -26.72 -3.06 2.04
CA TRP A 43 -26.54 -4.05 1.00
C TRP A 43 -26.73 -5.46 1.60
N PRO A 44 -27.63 -6.29 1.04
CA PRO A 44 -27.92 -7.61 1.59
C PRO A 44 -26.69 -8.53 1.47
N PRO A 45 -26.21 -9.15 2.58
CA PRO A 45 -24.89 -9.79 2.67
C PRO A 45 -24.64 -11.00 1.73
N PHE A 46 -25.62 -11.42 0.94
CA PHE A 46 -25.50 -12.52 -0.02
C PHE A 46 -26.22 -12.27 -1.35
N ALA A 47 -26.72 -11.06 -1.59
CA ALA A 47 -27.30 -10.75 -2.89
C ALA A 47 -26.22 -10.75 -3.98
N VAL A 48 -26.63 -10.79 -5.24
CA VAL A 48 -25.73 -10.52 -6.37
C VAL A 48 -25.73 -9.01 -6.58
N VAL A 49 -24.56 -8.36 -6.49
CA VAL A 49 -24.44 -6.94 -6.87
C VAL A 49 -24.62 -6.83 -8.37
N ASP A 50 -25.63 -6.09 -8.83
CA ASP A 50 -25.71 -5.79 -10.25
C ASP A 50 -24.75 -4.65 -10.63
N LEU A 51 -23.82 -4.95 -11.54
CA LEU A 51 -22.87 -4.00 -12.10
C LEU A 51 -23.28 -3.46 -13.48
N LEU A 52 -24.37 -3.95 -14.09
CA LEU A 52 -24.78 -3.52 -15.43
C LEU A 52 -25.09 -2.02 -15.51
N GLY A 53 -25.65 -1.45 -14.44
CA GLY A 53 -25.89 -0.01 -14.29
C GLY A 53 -24.84 0.73 -13.45
N ALA A 54 -23.78 0.04 -13.00
CA ALA A 54 -22.78 0.64 -12.12
C ALA A 54 -21.75 1.46 -12.92
N THR A 55 -21.31 2.57 -12.34
CA THR A 55 -20.28 3.43 -12.96
C THR A 55 -18.92 2.72 -12.99
N LEU A 56 -18.40 2.44 -14.18
CA LEU A 56 -17.02 1.98 -14.38
C LEU A 56 -16.05 3.16 -14.17
N LEU A 57 -15.22 3.08 -13.13
CA LEU A 57 -14.26 4.13 -12.78
C LEU A 57 -12.89 3.93 -13.42
N ALA A 58 -12.46 2.68 -13.59
CA ALA A 58 -11.18 2.37 -14.22
C ALA A 58 -11.17 0.97 -14.87
N THR A 59 -10.48 0.86 -15.99
CA THR A 59 -10.19 -0.41 -16.68
C THR A 59 -8.70 -0.65 -16.67
N GLY A 60 -8.26 -1.68 -15.95
CA GLY A 60 -6.89 -2.15 -15.90
C GLY A 60 -6.61 -3.31 -16.86
N SER A 61 -5.37 -3.77 -16.90
CA SER A 61 -4.96 -4.91 -17.74
C SER A 61 -5.38 -6.27 -17.17
N GLU A 62 -5.75 -6.31 -15.88
CA GLU A 62 -6.17 -7.51 -15.14
C GLU A 62 -7.55 -7.34 -14.50
N ARG A 63 -7.98 -6.11 -14.19
CA ARG A 63 -9.18 -5.84 -13.40
C ARG A 63 -9.88 -4.56 -13.83
N ASP A 64 -11.19 -4.56 -13.65
CA ASP A 64 -12.04 -3.39 -13.79
C ASP A 64 -12.53 -2.95 -12.40
N VAL A 65 -12.67 -1.64 -12.21
CA VAL A 65 -13.06 -1.03 -10.95
C VAL A 65 -14.37 -0.29 -11.14
N TYR A 66 -15.41 -0.73 -10.44
CA TYR A 66 -16.74 -0.15 -10.46
C TYR A 66 -17.02 0.60 -9.16
N GLN A 67 -17.77 1.68 -9.24
CA GLN A 67 -18.43 2.28 -8.08
C GLN A 67 -19.46 1.27 -7.52
N HIS A 68 -19.44 1.01 -6.22
CA HIS A 68 -20.45 0.15 -5.61
C HIS A 68 -21.84 0.83 -5.69
N PRO A 69 -22.88 0.16 -6.22
CA PRO A 69 -24.17 0.81 -6.51
C PRO A 69 -24.96 1.18 -5.24
N GLY A 70 -24.86 0.36 -4.19
CA GLY A 70 -25.54 0.61 -2.91
C GLY A 70 -24.72 1.36 -1.87
N ASN A 71 -23.48 1.76 -2.17
CA ASN A 71 -22.62 2.42 -1.17
C ASN A 71 -21.54 3.27 -1.84
N ALA A 72 -21.63 4.59 -1.68
CA ALA A 72 -20.70 5.53 -2.31
C ALA A 72 -19.25 5.41 -1.80
N ALA A 73 -19.06 4.93 -0.56
CA ALA A 73 -17.74 4.77 0.06
C ALA A 73 -17.02 3.47 -0.36
N LEU A 74 -17.64 2.63 -1.20
CA LEU A 74 -17.09 1.35 -1.62
C LEU A 74 -16.89 1.30 -3.15
N LEU A 75 -15.86 0.55 -3.55
CA LEU A 75 -15.57 0.16 -4.91
C LEU A 75 -15.60 -1.36 -5.04
N ILE A 76 -15.91 -1.85 -6.23
CA ILE A 76 -15.87 -3.27 -6.54
C ILE A 76 -14.84 -3.50 -7.65
N LYS A 77 -13.79 -4.25 -7.34
CA LYS A 77 -12.80 -4.71 -8.32
C LYS A 77 -13.19 -6.09 -8.84
N ILE A 78 -13.44 -6.21 -10.13
CA ILE A 78 -13.69 -7.49 -10.80
C ILE A 78 -12.54 -7.85 -11.72
N VAL A 79 -12.37 -9.14 -11.97
CA VAL A 79 -11.41 -9.63 -12.96
C VAL A 79 -11.90 -9.22 -14.36
N ASN A 80 -11.04 -8.58 -15.15
CA ASN A 80 -11.36 -8.23 -16.53
C ASN A 80 -11.26 -9.48 -17.42
N ARG A 81 -12.39 -10.18 -17.59
CA ARG A 81 -12.47 -11.44 -18.36
C ARG A 81 -12.19 -11.23 -19.85
N ALA A 82 -12.61 -10.10 -20.42
CA ALA A 82 -12.38 -9.79 -21.82
C ALA A 82 -10.87 -9.74 -22.14
N ARG A 83 -10.09 -9.06 -21.28
CA ARG A 83 -8.62 -8.97 -21.36
C ARG A 83 -7.89 -10.29 -21.15
N ILE A 84 -8.42 -11.16 -20.29
CA ILE A 84 -7.81 -12.48 -20.02
C ILE A 84 -8.03 -13.42 -21.19
N ASN A 85 -9.19 -13.33 -21.83
CA ASN A 85 -9.57 -14.15 -22.96
C ASN A 85 -9.18 -13.53 -24.32
N GLU A 86 -8.36 -12.46 -24.32
CA GLU A 86 -7.85 -11.83 -25.54
C GLU A 86 -7.12 -12.86 -26.42
N PRO A 87 -7.55 -13.05 -27.68
CA PRO A 87 -6.90 -13.97 -28.62
C PRO A 87 -5.42 -13.63 -28.77
N GLY A 88 -4.56 -14.65 -28.64
CA GLY A 88 -3.09 -14.49 -28.76
C GLY A 88 -2.36 -14.16 -27.46
N ARG A 89 -3.07 -13.91 -26.34
CA ARG A 89 -2.42 -13.69 -25.04
C ARG A 89 -1.79 -15.00 -24.52
N ARG A 90 -0.47 -15.07 -24.57
CA ARG A 90 0.28 -16.24 -24.06
C ARG A 90 0.20 -16.31 -22.54
N ARG A 91 -0.54 -17.29 -22.01
CA ARG A 91 -0.57 -17.60 -20.58
C ARG A 91 0.56 -18.58 -20.23
N PRO A 92 1.50 -18.22 -19.32
CA PRO A 92 2.56 -19.11 -18.90
C PRO A 92 2.00 -20.44 -18.40
N TRP A 93 2.64 -21.56 -18.76
CA TRP A 93 2.14 -22.90 -18.50
C TRP A 93 1.85 -23.16 -17.01
N HIS A 94 2.69 -22.63 -16.11
CA HIS A 94 2.53 -22.79 -14.67
C HIS A 94 1.27 -22.09 -14.11
N LYS A 95 0.75 -21.05 -14.78
CA LYS A 95 -0.49 -20.39 -14.36
C LYS A 95 -1.73 -21.24 -14.64
N LYS A 96 -1.65 -22.23 -15.54
CA LYS A 96 -2.76 -23.13 -15.89
C LYS A 96 -3.09 -24.15 -14.78
N PHE A 97 -2.16 -24.39 -13.85
CA PHE A 97 -2.33 -25.39 -12.77
C PHE A 97 -2.92 -24.81 -11.48
N HIS A 98 -3.25 -23.51 -11.44
CA HIS A 98 -3.89 -22.90 -10.28
C HIS A 98 -5.40 -22.93 -10.42
N ARG A 99 -6.08 -23.61 -9.49
CA ARG A 99 -7.56 -23.67 -9.39
C ARG A 99 -8.22 -22.29 -9.30
N GLU A 100 -7.52 -21.34 -8.66
CA GLU A 100 -7.96 -19.96 -8.41
C GLU A 100 -7.89 -19.03 -9.65
N ASP A 101 -7.26 -19.48 -10.74
CA ASP A 101 -7.00 -18.72 -11.97
C ASP A 101 -6.62 -17.23 -11.72
N ALA A 102 -7.37 -16.30 -12.29
CA ALA A 102 -7.17 -14.85 -12.18
C ALA A 102 -7.54 -14.28 -10.81
N HIS A 103 -8.33 -15.01 -10.02
CA HIS A 103 -8.75 -14.61 -8.68
C HIS A 103 -7.64 -14.78 -7.63
N ARG A 104 -6.51 -15.43 -7.98
CA ARG A 104 -5.31 -15.47 -7.13
C ARG A 104 -4.80 -14.07 -6.75
N VAL A 105 -5.09 -13.06 -7.58
CA VAL A 105 -4.82 -11.64 -7.28
C VAL A 105 -5.57 -11.21 -6.00
N PHE A 106 -6.84 -11.58 -5.85
CA PHE A 106 -7.63 -11.26 -4.65
C PHE A 106 -7.07 -11.93 -3.40
N ILE A 107 -6.65 -13.20 -3.51
CA ILE A 107 -6.03 -13.92 -2.38
C ILE A 107 -4.74 -13.22 -1.96
N THR A 108 -3.90 -12.83 -2.92
CA THR A 108 -2.64 -12.14 -2.64
C THR A 108 -2.89 -10.78 -1.98
N GLU A 109 -3.87 -10.03 -2.48
CA GLU A 109 -4.30 -8.74 -1.91
C GLU A 109 -4.83 -8.89 -0.48
N LEU A 110 -5.64 -9.91 -0.24
CA LEU A 110 -6.19 -10.18 1.09
C LEU A 110 -5.12 -10.58 2.09
N ILE A 111 -4.20 -11.47 1.73
CA ILE A 111 -3.09 -11.90 2.60
C ILE A 111 -2.23 -10.69 2.99
N GLU A 112 -1.90 -9.82 2.04
CA GLU A 112 -1.06 -8.66 2.31
C GLU A 112 -1.79 -7.59 3.11
N TYR A 113 -3.08 -7.38 2.85
CA TYR A 113 -3.93 -6.51 3.66
C TYR A 113 -3.97 -6.98 5.12
N ILE A 114 -4.22 -8.28 5.35
CA ILE A 114 -4.22 -8.87 6.70
C ILE A 114 -2.85 -8.69 7.36
N SER A 115 -1.78 -9.04 6.65
CA SER A 115 -0.42 -8.94 7.16
C SER A 115 -0.09 -7.49 7.54
N THR A 116 -0.39 -6.52 6.69
CA THR A 116 -0.13 -5.10 6.98
C THR A 116 -0.93 -4.63 8.18
N THR A 117 -2.21 -5.00 8.25
CA THR A 117 -3.13 -4.56 9.31
C THR A 117 -2.68 -5.08 10.68
N VAL A 118 -2.31 -6.36 10.77
CA VAL A 118 -1.80 -6.97 12.01
C VAL A 118 -0.45 -6.35 12.42
N GLN A 119 0.39 -5.99 11.46
CA GLN A 119 1.72 -5.44 11.72
C GLN A 119 1.65 -3.98 12.17
N LEU A 120 0.69 -3.21 11.66
CA LEU A 120 0.46 -1.81 12.03
C LEU A 120 0.03 -1.65 13.49
N ARG A 121 -0.73 -2.61 14.03
CA ARG A 121 -1.24 -2.60 15.42
C ARG A 121 -1.96 -1.30 15.80
N GLN A 122 -2.58 -0.64 14.83
CA GLN A 122 -3.37 0.57 15.04
C GLN A 122 -4.79 0.19 15.44
N ALA A 123 -5.38 0.97 16.33
CA ALA A 123 -6.79 0.81 16.74
C ALA A 123 -7.71 0.94 15.51
N ASP A 124 -7.45 1.91 14.65
CA ASP A 124 -8.29 2.28 13.50
C ASP A 124 -8.13 1.33 12.28
N GLY A 125 -7.37 0.25 12.45
CA GLY A 125 -7.07 -0.70 11.38
C GLY A 125 -6.01 -0.19 10.41
N ASN A 126 -6.18 -0.47 9.12
CA ASN A 126 -5.19 -0.12 8.11
C ASN A 126 -5.37 1.32 7.61
N THR A 127 -4.36 2.16 7.87
CA THR A 127 -4.35 3.57 7.44
C THR A 127 -3.42 3.82 6.24
N LEU A 128 -2.72 2.78 5.75
CA LEU A 128 -1.77 2.88 4.64
C LEU A 128 -2.33 2.31 3.33
N LEU A 129 -3.31 1.41 3.44
CA LEU A 129 -3.98 0.75 2.34
C LEU A 129 -5.46 1.14 2.31
N ALA A 130 -6.05 1.20 1.12
CA ALA A 130 -7.49 1.14 0.98
C ALA A 130 -7.99 -0.18 1.60
N ARG A 131 -8.91 -0.07 2.57
CA ARG A 131 -9.35 -1.23 3.36
C ARG A 131 -10.18 -2.19 2.51
N ILE A 132 -10.02 -3.47 2.76
CA ILE A 132 -10.84 -4.51 2.13
C ILE A 132 -12.08 -4.72 3.01
N ALA A 133 -13.26 -4.47 2.45
CA ALA A 133 -14.53 -4.74 3.11
C ALA A 133 -14.93 -6.21 2.99
N GLY A 134 -14.55 -6.87 1.88
CA GLY A 134 -14.78 -8.30 1.69
C GLY A 134 -14.87 -8.71 0.23
N LEU A 135 -15.55 -9.83 0.01
CA LEU A 135 -15.88 -10.34 -1.32
C LEU A 135 -17.40 -10.24 -1.53
N ALA A 136 -17.81 -9.96 -2.76
CA ALA A 136 -19.22 -9.98 -3.15
C ALA A 136 -19.38 -10.70 -4.49
N LEU A 137 -20.46 -11.46 -4.64
CA LEU A 137 -20.86 -11.98 -5.94
C LEU A 137 -21.53 -10.86 -6.73
N THR A 138 -21.17 -10.71 -8.00
CA THR A 138 -21.69 -9.65 -8.86
C THR A 138 -22.21 -10.23 -10.17
N SER A 139 -23.00 -9.45 -10.93
CA SER A 139 -23.46 -9.84 -12.26
C SER A 139 -22.32 -10.08 -13.25
N ALA A 140 -21.10 -9.63 -12.95
CA ALA A 140 -19.89 -9.88 -13.74
C ALA A 140 -18.92 -10.92 -13.11
N GLY A 141 -19.34 -11.60 -12.03
CA GLY A 141 -18.55 -12.62 -11.32
C GLY A 141 -18.10 -12.18 -9.92
N LEU A 142 -17.13 -12.88 -9.34
CA LEU A 142 -16.59 -12.56 -8.01
C LEU A 142 -15.87 -11.21 -8.03
N GLY A 143 -16.24 -10.31 -7.12
CA GLY A 143 -15.62 -9.00 -6.92
C GLY A 143 -14.98 -8.86 -5.54
N LEU A 144 -13.87 -8.12 -5.49
CA LEU A 144 -13.23 -7.66 -4.26
C LEU A 144 -13.79 -6.27 -3.92
N VAL A 145 -14.47 -6.16 -2.77
CA VAL A 145 -15.05 -4.92 -2.27
C VAL A 145 -14.00 -4.21 -1.43
N VAL A 146 -13.67 -2.99 -1.85
CA VAL A 146 -12.65 -2.16 -1.18
C VAL A 146 -13.20 -0.78 -0.90
N GLU A 147 -12.58 -0.12 0.06
CA GLU A 147 -12.81 1.29 0.36
C GLU A 147 -12.47 2.21 -0.81
N LYS A 148 -13.32 3.21 -1.02
CA LYS A 148 -13.06 4.34 -1.93
C LYS A 148 -12.33 5.44 -1.17
N ILE A 149 -11.17 5.83 -1.66
CA ILE A 149 -10.47 7.04 -1.22
C ILE A 149 -10.98 8.20 -2.07
N VAL A 150 -11.33 9.32 -1.44
CA VAL A 150 -11.95 10.47 -2.09
C VAL A 150 -11.10 11.73 -2.05
N ASP A 151 -11.30 12.63 -3.01
CA ASP A 151 -10.78 13.99 -2.95
C ASP A 151 -11.67 14.90 -2.09
N ALA A 152 -11.36 16.20 -2.05
CA ALA A 152 -12.12 17.20 -1.29
C ALA A 152 -13.57 17.34 -1.80
N GLU A 153 -13.82 17.01 -3.05
CA GLU A 153 -15.12 17.07 -3.72
C GLU A 153 -15.91 15.75 -3.61
N GLY A 154 -15.38 14.74 -2.93
CA GLY A 154 -16.02 13.42 -2.76
C GLY A 154 -15.90 12.51 -4.00
N LYS A 155 -15.13 12.90 -5.02
CA LYS A 155 -14.82 12.07 -6.19
C LYS A 155 -13.64 11.16 -5.88
N ALA A 156 -13.33 10.23 -6.79
CA ALA A 156 -12.20 9.33 -6.59
C ALA A 156 -10.88 10.12 -6.49
N ALA A 157 -10.10 9.85 -5.44
CA ALA A 157 -8.89 10.59 -5.15
C ALA A 157 -7.87 10.51 -6.30
N PRO A 158 -7.18 11.62 -6.63
CA PRO A 158 -6.16 11.62 -7.66
C PRO A 158 -4.94 10.79 -7.22
N THR A 159 -4.31 10.14 -8.19
CA THR A 159 -3.04 9.44 -7.97
C THR A 159 -1.92 10.44 -7.69
N LEU A 160 -0.89 10.03 -6.94
CA LEU A 160 0.29 10.84 -6.68
C LEU A 160 0.94 11.36 -7.98
N ALA A 161 0.91 10.55 -9.04
CA ALA A 161 1.36 10.97 -10.36
C ALA A 161 0.54 12.13 -10.93
N GLN A 162 -0.80 12.08 -10.83
CA GLN A 162 -1.70 13.16 -11.27
C GLN A 162 -1.57 14.42 -10.42
N VAL A 163 -1.39 14.24 -9.11
CA VAL A 163 -1.13 15.34 -8.18
C VAL A 163 0.15 16.05 -8.58
N VAL A 164 1.26 15.32 -8.73
CA VAL A 164 2.54 15.91 -9.14
C VAL A 164 2.45 16.56 -10.52
N SER A 165 1.62 16.02 -11.43
CA SER A 165 1.44 16.65 -12.74
C SER A 165 0.65 17.95 -12.70
N THR A 166 -0.17 18.18 -11.67
CA THR A 166 -1.04 19.36 -11.56
C THR A 166 -0.40 20.46 -10.72
N GLN A 167 0.15 20.09 -9.56
CA GLN A 167 0.69 21.04 -8.56
C GLN A 167 2.21 20.95 -8.36
N GLY A 168 2.90 20.07 -9.10
CA GLY A 168 4.33 19.84 -8.94
C GLY A 168 4.69 18.99 -7.72
N PHE A 169 6.00 18.81 -7.51
CA PHE A 169 6.54 17.98 -6.42
C PHE A 169 7.20 18.83 -5.33
N GLY A 170 6.37 19.62 -4.64
CA GLY A 170 6.77 20.54 -3.57
C GLY A 170 7.25 19.85 -2.28
N PRO A 171 7.80 20.62 -1.33
CA PRO A 171 8.40 20.09 -0.10
C PRO A 171 7.39 19.38 0.82
N GLN A 172 6.16 19.86 0.90
CA GLN A 172 5.11 19.25 1.72
C GLN A 172 4.78 17.83 1.23
N LEU A 173 4.57 17.68 -0.08
CA LEU A 173 4.26 16.38 -0.69
C LEU A 173 5.44 15.40 -0.59
N ARG A 174 6.68 15.91 -0.65
CA ARG A 174 7.89 15.10 -0.41
C ARG A 174 7.93 14.55 1.01
N GLU A 175 7.64 15.37 2.01
CA GLU A 175 7.65 14.93 3.41
C GLU A 175 6.51 13.95 3.70
N GLN A 176 5.31 14.21 3.18
CA GLN A 176 4.20 13.25 3.26
C GLN A 176 4.57 11.91 2.63
N LEU A 177 5.18 11.92 1.44
CA LEU A 177 5.63 10.71 0.77
C LEU A 177 6.70 9.97 1.59
N ARG A 178 7.64 10.70 2.18
CA ARG A 178 8.67 10.13 3.05
C ARG A 178 8.07 9.46 4.26
N ALA A 179 7.19 10.15 5.00
CA ALA A 179 6.49 9.62 6.16
C ALA A 179 5.69 8.35 5.80
N PHE A 180 4.99 8.39 4.66
CA PHE A 180 4.25 7.25 4.13
C PHE A 180 5.16 6.03 3.89
N PHE A 181 6.29 6.20 3.21
CA PHE A 181 7.23 5.10 2.97
C PHE A 181 7.90 4.57 4.23
N LEU A 182 8.18 5.43 5.22
CA LEU A 182 8.70 5.00 6.52
C LEU A 182 7.68 4.13 7.26
N ALA A 183 6.40 4.53 7.25
CA ALA A 183 5.32 3.74 7.83
C ALA A 183 5.16 2.38 7.12
N LEU A 184 5.28 2.32 5.78
CA LEU A 184 5.27 1.06 5.04
C LEU A 184 6.45 0.13 5.42
N ILE A 185 7.63 0.71 5.64
CA ILE A 185 8.83 -0.04 6.06
C ILE A 185 8.62 -0.61 7.47
N GLU A 186 8.09 0.19 8.38
CA GLU A 186 7.84 -0.18 9.77
C GLU A 186 6.78 -1.28 9.89
N ALA A 187 5.69 -1.15 9.15
CA ALA A 187 4.66 -2.19 9.02
C ALA A 187 5.13 -3.44 8.25
N HIS A 188 6.39 -3.47 7.81
CA HIS A 188 7.01 -4.56 7.08
C HIS A 188 6.22 -5.00 5.84
N VAL A 189 5.67 -4.03 5.10
CA VAL A 189 4.79 -4.34 3.97
C VAL A 189 5.60 -4.86 2.78
N ILE A 190 5.14 -5.94 2.16
CA ILE A 190 5.85 -6.69 1.11
C ILE A 190 5.19 -6.40 -0.24
N PHE A 191 5.42 -5.21 -0.79
CA PHE A 191 4.79 -4.82 -2.05
C PHE A 191 5.57 -5.21 -3.30
N ASN A 192 4.84 -5.75 -4.28
CA ASN A 192 5.33 -5.98 -5.62
C ASN A 192 5.46 -4.67 -6.41
N ASP A 193 4.45 -3.79 -6.38
CA ASP A 193 4.45 -2.54 -7.13
C ASP A 193 3.95 -1.34 -6.30
N VAL A 194 4.90 -0.54 -5.82
CA VAL A 194 4.64 0.75 -5.15
C VAL A 194 5.01 1.81 -6.18
N SER A 195 4.07 2.12 -7.06
CA SER A 195 4.24 3.14 -8.09
C SER A 195 3.40 4.36 -7.74
N ALA A 196 3.79 5.54 -8.24
CA ALA A 196 3.02 6.77 -8.02
C ALA A 196 1.61 6.74 -8.64
N ARG A 197 1.28 5.74 -9.46
CA ARG A 197 -0.07 5.51 -10.00
C ARG A 197 -0.95 4.69 -9.07
N ASN A 198 -0.33 3.94 -8.16
CA ASN A 198 -1.03 3.07 -7.21
C ASN A 198 -1.17 3.72 -5.83
N ILE A 199 -0.50 4.86 -5.64
CA ILE A 199 -0.65 5.73 -4.47
C ILE A 199 -1.61 6.84 -4.85
N VAL A 200 -2.64 7.06 -4.04
CA VAL A 200 -3.56 8.20 -4.15
C VAL A 200 -3.36 9.17 -3.00
N VAL A 201 -3.71 10.43 -3.23
CA VAL A 201 -3.70 11.49 -2.22
C VAL A 201 -5.14 11.92 -2.00
N GLY A 202 -5.66 11.74 -0.80
CA GLY A 202 -7.06 12.05 -0.51
C GLY A 202 -7.45 11.67 0.90
N ARG A 203 -8.73 11.35 1.07
CA ARG A 203 -9.38 11.04 2.34
C ARG A 203 -9.99 9.64 2.32
N ASN A 204 -9.79 8.88 3.39
CA ASN A 204 -10.43 7.58 3.56
C ASN A 204 -11.88 7.72 4.09
N ALA A 205 -12.60 6.62 4.23
CA ALA A 205 -13.98 6.60 4.70
C ALA A 205 -14.14 6.95 6.20
N THR A 206 -13.06 6.95 7.00
CA THR A 206 -13.09 7.50 8.38
C THR A 206 -12.77 9.00 8.43
N GLY A 207 -12.52 9.63 7.29
CA GLY A 207 -12.25 11.06 7.21
C GLY A 207 -10.76 11.45 7.35
N GLN A 208 -9.84 10.48 7.42
CA GLN A 208 -8.41 10.74 7.54
C GLN A 208 -7.80 11.09 6.18
N ASP A 209 -7.14 12.25 6.12
CA ASP A 209 -6.39 12.70 4.94
C ASP A 209 -4.99 12.06 4.90
N GLY A 210 -4.52 11.67 3.73
CA GLY A 210 -3.21 11.06 3.59
C GLY A 210 -2.90 10.47 2.22
N LEU A 211 -1.83 9.68 2.20
CA LEU A 211 -1.44 8.86 1.08
C LEU A 211 -1.93 7.43 1.33
N PHE A 212 -2.62 6.87 0.35
CA PHE A 212 -3.17 5.51 0.45
C PHE A 212 -2.75 4.70 -0.77
N LEU A 213 -2.45 3.42 -0.56
CA LEU A 213 -2.28 2.47 -1.65
C LEU A 213 -3.62 1.85 -2.02
N VAL A 214 -4.04 2.02 -3.28
CA VAL A 214 -5.35 1.58 -3.77
C VAL A 214 -5.30 0.36 -4.67
N ASP A 215 -4.17 0.05 -5.30
CA ASP A 215 -4.03 -1.13 -6.16
C ASP A 215 -2.55 -1.51 -6.34
N GLY A 216 -2.04 -2.44 -5.53
CA GLY A 216 -0.61 -2.80 -5.54
C GLY A 216 -0.31 -4.30 -5.56
N PHE A 217 -1.33 -5.15 -5.71
CA PHE A 217 -1.25 -6.57 -5.38
C PHE A 217 -1.30 -7.48 -6.60
N GLY A 218 -0.48 -7.19 -7.62
CA GLY A 218 -0.28 -8.09 -8.75
C GLY A 218 0.81 -9.13 -8.46
N PRO A 219 0.69 -10.41 -8.90
CA PRO A 219 1.72 -11.40 -8.69
C PRO A 219 2.89 -11.14 -9.64
N LYS A 220 4.09 -10.88 -9.10
CA LYS A 220 5.36 -11.08 -9.81
C LYS A 220 6.55 -11.11 -8.84
N GLN A 221 6.54 -12.08 -7.93
CA GLN A 221 7.76 -12.73 -7.46
C GLN A 221 7.42 -14.12 -6.89
N LEU A 222 8.12 -15.15 -7.38
CA LEU A 222 8.59 -16.21 -6.49
C LEU A 222 9.60 -15.51 -5.56
N LEU A 223 9.37 -15.51 -4.24
CA LEU A 223 10.36 -15.94 -3.25
C LEU A 223 10.10 -15.33 -1.84
N PRO A 224 10.10 -16.16 -0.79
CA PRO A 224 9.90 -15.79 0.62
C PRO A 224 11.08 -15.07 1.29
N LEU A 225 12.14 -14.72 0.56
CA LEU A 225 13.37 -14.13 1.13
C LEU A 225 13.15 -12.75 1.77
N TYR A 226 12.26 -11.93 1.22
CA TYR A 226 11.94 -10.60 1.78
C TYR A 226 10.94 -10.65 2.93
N ALA A 227 10.10 -11.71 2.98
CA ALA A 227 9.22 -11.99 4.11
C ALA A 227 10.02 -12.43 5.34
N TRP A 228 11.20 -13.00 5.14
CA TRP A 228 12.06 -13.49 6.23
C TRP A 228 13.09 -12.46 6.72
N SER A 229 13.30 -11.35 6.00
CA SER A 229 14.28 -10.33 6.39
C SER A 229 13.72 -8.90 6.32
N LYS A 230 13.46 -8.32 7.49
CA LYS A 230 13.10 -6.90 7.66
C LYS A 230 14.13 -5.97 7.04
N THR A 231 15.42 -6.30 7.14
CA THR A 231 16.52 -5.49 6.59
C THR A 231 16.52 -5.47 5.07
N LEU A 232 16.32 -6.63 4.42
CA LEU A 232 16.25 -6.70 2.95
C LEU A 232 15.00 -5.98 2.42
N ASN A 233 13.85 -6.16 3.09
CA ASN A 233 12.63 -5.46 2.72
C ASN A 233 12.80 -3.94 2.86
N ARG A 234 13.36 -3.47 3.98
CA ARG A 234 13.67 -2.04 4.21
C ARG A 234 14.56 -1.46 3.11
N ARG A 235 15.67 -2.13 2.78
CA ARG A 235 16.57 -1.70 1.70
C ARG A 235 15.87 -1.65 0.34
N ARG A 236 14.93 -2.56 0.07
CA ARG A 236 14.14 -2.56 -1.17
C ARG A 236 13.15 -1.39 -1.21
N LEU A 237 12.40 -1.17 -0.14
CA LEU A 237 11.43 -0.06 -0.07
C LEU A 237 12.12 1.30 -0.14
N LEU A 238 13.27 1.47 0.53
CA LEU A 238 14.06 2.70 0.43
C LEU A 238 14.55 2.97 -1.00
N ARG A 239 15.07 1.95 -1.70
CA ARG A 239 15.44 2.09 -3.12
C ARG A 239 14.25 2.49 -3.99
N LYS A 240 13.09 1.87 -3.77
CA LYS A 240 11.84 2.25 -4.48
C LYS A 240 11.42 3.69 -4.18
N TYR A 241 11.54 4.12 -2.93
CA TYR A 241 11.28 5.50 -2.53
C TYR A 241 12.22 6.47 -3.26
N GLU A 242 13.52 6.22 -3.23
CA GLU A 242 14.52 7.06 -3.94
C GLU A 242 14.26 7.12 -5.44
N ASP A 243 13.94 5.99 -6.07
CA ASP A 243 13.55 5.92 -7.48
C ASP A 243 12.30 6.74 -7.77
N MET A 244 11.30 6.67 -6.89
CA MET A 244 10.04 7.40 -7.01
C MET A 244 10.27 8.90 -6.89
N VAL A 245 10.99 9.35 -5.85
CA VAL A 245 11.35 10.75 -5.63
C VAL A 245 12.06 11.31 -6.86
N ARG A 246 13.04 10.58 -7.42
CA ARG A 246 13.75 10.99 -8.64
C ARG A 246 12.81 11.13 -9.84
N LYS A 247 11.89 10.18 -10.03
CA LYS A 247 10.92 10.23 -11.14
C LYS A 247 9.92 11.37 -11.00
N LEU A 248 9.41 11.60 -9.79
CA LEU A 248 8.45 12.66 -9.50
C LEU A 248 9.08 14.05 -9.60
N ALA A 249 10.31 14.23 -9.11
CA ALA A 249 11.05 15.47 -9.30
C ALA A 249 11.22 15.80 -10.79
N ARG A 250 11.67 14.83 -11.60
CA ARG A 250 11.78 15.00 -13.06
C ARG A 250 10.44 15.25 -13.76
N LEU A 251 9.33 14.72 -13.22
CA LEU A 251 8.00 14.99 -13.76
C LEU A 251 7.60 16.45 -13.48
N GLY A 252 7.72 16.88 -12.21
CA GLY A 252 7.43 18.25 -11.80
C GLY A 252 8.28 19.29 -12.53
N ASP A 253 9.59 19.06 -12.64
CA ASP A 253 10.52 19.98 -13.32
C ASP A 253 10.19 20.16 -14.80
N ARG A 254 9.82 19.06 -15.49
CA ARG A 254 9.43 19.12 -16.91
C ARG A 254 8.16 19.95 -17.11
N LEU A 255 7.19 19.81 -16.22
CA LEU A 255 5.93 20.53 -16.31
C LEU A 255 6.09 22.00 -15.93
N ALA A 256 6.90 22.33 -14.92
CA ALA A 256 7.25 23.71 -14.59
C ALA A 256 7.92 24.44 -15.77
N ARG A 257 8.83 23.76 -16.49
CA ARG A 257 9.46 24.29 -17.71
C ARG A 257 8.47 24.50 -18.86
N GLN A 258 7.50 23.60 -19.03
CA GLN A 258 6.45 23.73 -20.04
C GLN A 258 5.45 24.84 -19.71
N ALA A 259 5.21 25.11 -18.43
CA ALA A 259 4.32 26.16 -17.94
C ALA A 259 4.99 27.55 -17.84
N GLY A 260 6.29 27.68 -18.17
CA GLY A 260 7.02 28.95 -18.08
C GLY A 260 7.25 29.46 -16.66
N GLN A 261 7.10 28.62 -15.63
CA GLN A 261 7.34 29.00 -14.23
C GLN A 261 8.82 28.85 -13.85
N PRO A 262 9.42 29.81 -13.11
CA PRO A 262 10.81 29.69 -12.66
C PRO A 262 10.95 28.50 -11.69
N LEU A 263 12.02 27.73 -11.85
CA LEU A 263 12.37 26.63 -10.95
C LEU A 263 12.59 27.16 -9.52
N PRO A 264 12.07 26.52 -8.48
CA PRO A 264 12.43 26.85 -7.10
C PRO A 264 13.85 26.34 -6.85
N GLY A 265 14.85 27.20 -7.06
CA GLY A 265 16.26 26.86 -6.82
C GLY A 265 17.32 27.86 -7.29
N ASP A 266 17.04 28.72 -8.28
CA ASP A 266 18.02 29.71 -8.75
C ASP A 266 17.89 31.04 -7.99
N GLY A 267 18.22 30.99 -6.70
CA GLY A 267 18.51 32.17 -5.90
C GLY A 267 19.90 32.71 -6.22
N ALA A 268 19.95 33.65 -7.16
CA ALA A 268 20.96 34.70 -7.40
C ALA A 268 22.35 34.55 -6.73
N ARG A 269 23.39 34.40 -7.55
CA ARG A 269 24.74 34.87 -7.22
C ARG A 269 24.71 36.41 -7.12
N PRO A 270 25.26 37.04 -6.08
CA PRO A 270 25.37 38.49 -6.04
C PRO A 270 26.39 38.98 -7.08
N PRO A 271 26.18 40.17 -7.67
CA PRO A 271 27.15 40.78 -8.57
C PRO A 271 28.44 41.11 -7.83
N ARG A 272 29.57 40.97 -8.55
CA ARG A 272 30.91 41.34 -8.10
C ARG A 272 31.07 42.85 -8.03
#